data_AF-A0AAP3BE36-F1
#
_entry.id   AF-A0AAP3BE36-F1
#
_cell.length_a   1.000
_cell.length_b   1.000
_cell.length_c   1.000
_cell.angle_alpha   90.00
_cell.angle_beta   90.00
_cell.angle_gamma   90.00
#
_symmetry.space_group_name_H-M   'P 1'
#
loop_
_entity.id
_entity.type
_entity.pdbx_description
1 polymer ?
#
loop_
_entity_poly.entity_id
_entity_poly.type
_entity_poly.pdbx_seq_one_letter_code
_entity_poly.pdbx_strand_id
1 'polypeptide(L)'
;MRGFGVSNIKNMLQFYELWKDVLNRQPMAGDLQDVDNEEILPTHALLMLNRQPMADDLDVHDFFSISFSHHCEIMSKTSTVEERVFYIHQRRFFLSHLNA
;
A
#
# COMPACT_ATOMS: atom_id res chain seq x y z
N MET A 1 -11.71 -6.30 28.43
CA MET A 1 -11.34 -5.86 27.07
C MET A 1 -12.40 -4.88 26.59
N ARG A 2 -12.15 -3.56 26.67
CA ARG A 2 -13.04 -2.57 26.04
C ARG A 2 -12.71 -2.58 24.56
N GLY A 3 -13.69 -2.92 23.72
CA GLY A 3 -13.53 -3.00 22.27
C GLY A 3 -13.08 -1.66 21.67
N PHE A 4 -12.63 -1.74 20.42
CA PHE A 4 -12.22 -0.58 19.62
C PHE A 4 -13.36 0.45 19.58
N GLY A 5 -13.09 1.68 20.03
CA GLY A 5 -14.07 2.77 19.98
C GLY A 5 -14.47 3.11 18.55
N VAL A 6 -15.61 3.79 18.36
CA VAL A 6 -16.14 4.19 17.04
C VAL A 6 -15.08 4.89 16.18
N SER A 7 -14.27 5.76 16.78
CA SER A 7 -13.17 6.44 16.08
C SER A 7 -12.12 5.47 15.55
N ASN A 8 -11.84 4.39 16.26
CA ASN A 8 -10.85 3.40 15.84
C ASN A 8 -11.36 2.54 14.67
N ILE A 9 -12.67 2.25 14.63
CA ILE A 9 -13.30 1.58 13.48
C ILE A 9 -13.23 2.47 12.24
N LYS A 10 -13.52 3.77 12.37
CA LYS A 10 -13.37 4.73 11.26
C LYS A 10 -11.94 4.79 10.74
N ASN A 11 -10.96 4.83 11.65
CA ASN A 11 -9.54 4.81 11.27
C ASN A 11 -9.17 3.53 10.52
N MET A 12 -9.68 2.36 10.96
CA MET A 12 -9.45 1.10 10.23
C MET A 12 -10.06 1.11 8.84
N LEU A 13 -11.28 1.62 8.69
CA LEU A 13 -11.92 1.74 7.36
C LEU A 13 -11.14 2.67 6.45
N GLN A 14 -10.77 3.85 6.94
CA GLN A 14 -9.98 4.82 6.18
C GLN A 14 -8.61 4.24 5.78
N PHE A 15 -7.95 3.53 6.70
CA PHE A 15 -6.70 2.83 6.42
C PHE A 15 -6.88 1.83 5.27
N TYR A 16 -7.91 0.97 5.33
CA TYR A 16 -8.17 0.02 4.27
C TYR A 16 -8.42 0.70 2.92
N GLU A 17 -9.29 1.71 2.88
CA GLU A 17 -9.64 2.41 1.64
C GLU A 17 -8.42 3.07 0.96
N LEU A 18 -7.48 3.61 1.74
CA LEU A 18 -6.30 4.27 1.21
C LEU A 18 -5.20 3.29 0.77
N TRP A 19 -5.18 2.07 1.31
CA TRP A 19 -4.09 1.11 1.07
C TRP A 19 -4.49 -0.11 0.23
N LYS A 20 -5.79 -0.36 0.00
CA LYS A 20 -6.28 -1.56 -0.70
C LYS A 20 -5.68 -1.73 -2.10
N ASP A 21 -5.49 -0.64 -2.83
CA ASP A 21 -4.99 -0.69 -4.23
C ASP A 21 -3.47 -0.92 -4.29
N VAL A 22 -2.75 -0.63 -3.21
CA VAL A 22 -1.29 -0.69 -3.13
C VAL A 22 -0.80 -1.96 -2.42
N LEU A 23 -1.48 -2.39 -1.35
CA LEU A 23 -1.12 -3.59 -0.58
C LEU A 23 -1.75 -4.87 -1.11
N ASN A 24 -2.92 -4.76 -1.75
CA ASN A 24 -3.77 -5.91 -2.04
C ASN A 24 -4.06 -6.04 -3.54
N ARG A 25 -3.10 -5.71 -4.40
CA ARG A 25 -3.21 -5.99 -5.83
C ARG A 25 -2.92 -7.47 -6.11
N GLN A 26 -3.78 -8.34 -5.61
CA GLN A 26 -4.03 -9.61 -6.30
C GLN A 26 -4.77 -9.23 -7.59
N PRO A 27 -4.38 -9.74 -8.78
CA PRO A 27 -5.16 -9.46 -9.99
C PRO A 27 -6.62 -9.89 -9.76
N MET A 28 -7.55 -8.94 -9.87
CA MET A 28 -8.97 -9.24 -9.74
C MET A 28 -9.40 -10.08 -10.93
N ALA A 29 -10.28 -11.06 -10.74
CA ALA A 29 -10.80 -11.86 -11.86
C ALA A 29 -11.46 -10.99 -12.95
N GLY A 30 -11.95 -9.80 -12.60
CA GLY A 30 -12.44 -8.79 -13.55
C GLY A 30 -11.34 -8.13 -14.40
N ASP A 31 -10.11 -8.02 -13.90
CA ASP A 31 -8.94 -7.57 -14.70
C ASP A 31 -8.51 -8.64 -15.73
N LEU A 32 -9.01 -9.87 -15.58
CA LEU A 32 -8.80 -11.02 -16.46
C LEU A 32 -10.02 -11.30 -17.36
N GLN A 33 -11.11 -10.53 -17.25
CA GLN A 33 -12.34 -10.75 -18.02
C GLN A 33 -12.39 -10.01 -19.36
N ASP A 34 -11.50 -9.04 -19.60
CA ASP A 34 -11.29 -8.49 -20.96
C ASP A 34 -10.63 -9.50 -21.92
N VAL A 35 -10.45 -10.76 -21.49
CA VAL A 35 -9.73 -11.83 -22.18
C VAL A 35 -10.69 -12.86 -22.80
N ASP A 36 -12.00 -12.62 -22.78
CA ASP A 36 -13.01 -13.50 -23.41
C ASP A 36 -12.97 -13.47 -24.96
N ASN A 37 -12.16 -12.58 -25.55
CA ASN A 37 -11.82 -12.66 -26.96
C ASN A 37 -10.44 -13.28 -27.09
N GLU A 38 -10.40 -14.54 -27.55
CA GLU A 38 -9.25 -15.29 -28.06
C GLU A 38 -8.17 -14.40 -28.69
N GLU A 39 -7.25 -13.89 -27.87
CA GLU A 39 -5.90 -13.49 -28.25
C GLU A 39 -5.15 -13.17 -26.96
N ILE A 40 -4.24 -14.06 -26.57
CA ILE A 40 -3.01 -13.79 -25.80
C ILE A 40 -3.18 -12.65 -24.80
N LEU A 41 -3.38 -12.97 -23.51
CA LEU A 41 -3.22 -12.02 -22.40
C LEU A 41 -2.05 -11.08 -22.74
N PRO A 42 -2.29 -9.78 -23.01
CA PRO A 42 -1.27 -8.95 -23.62
C PRO A 42 -0.06 -9.07 -22.72
N THR A 43 1.08 -9.49 -23.27
CA THR A 43 2.29 -9.77 -22.47
C THR A 43 2.58 -8.61 -21.52
N HIS A 44 2.24 -7.38 -21.95
CA HIS A 44 2.26 -6.16 -21.17
C HIS A 44 1.41 -6.19 -19.86
N ALA A 45 0.21 -6.74 -19.87
CA ALA A 45 -0.65 -6.89 -18.70
C ALA A 45 -0.06 -7.88 -17.68
N LEU A 46 0.47 -9.01 -18.14
CA LEU A 46 1.18 -9.96 -17.28
C LEU A 46 2.50 -9.37 -16.74
N LEU A 47 3.22 -8.61 -17.56
CA LEU A 47 4.43 -7.90 -17.14
C LEU A 47 4.13 -6.80 -16.10
N MET A 48 2.97 -6.14 -16.17
CA MET A 48 2.57 -5.17 -15.12
C MET A 48 2.21 -5.86 -13.79
N LEU A 49 1.68 -7.08 -13.81
CA LEU A 49 1.39 -7.87 -12.62
C LEU A 49 2.65 -8.54 -12.03
N ASN A 50 3.67 -8.77 -12.84
CA ASN A 50 4.94 -9.40 -12.45
C ASN A 50 6.14 -8.44 -12.56
N ARG A 51 5.92 -7.11 -12.61
CA ARG A 51 7.03 -6.17 -12.71
C ARG A 51 7.85 -6.24 -11.43
N GLN A 52 9.16 -6.15 -11.59
CA GLN A 52 10.03 -5.96 -10.43
C GLN A 52 9.63 -4.66 -9.71
N PRO A 53 9.62 -4.65 -8.37
CA PRO A 53 9.32 -3.45 -7.61
C PRO A 53 10.29 -2.34 -8.02
N MET A 54 9.76 -1.20 -8.43
CA MET A 54 10.53 0.02 -8.67
C MET A 54 10.90 0.68 -7.33
N ALA A 55 11.88 1.57 -7.35
CA ALA A 55 12.28 2.31 -6.15
C ALA A 55 11.18 3.20 -5.54
N ASP A 56 10.13 3.51 -6.31
CA ASP A 56 8.95 4.26 -5.87
C ASP A 56 7.78 3.35 -5.43
N ASP A 57 7.92 2.03 -5.64
CA ASP A 57 6.90 1.07 -5.20
C ASP A 57 6.96 0.90 -3.68
N LEU A 58 5.82 0.63 -3.06
CA LEU A 58 5.71 0.47 -1.62
C LEU A 58 6.54 -0.73 -1.13
N ASP A 59 7.61 -0.48 -0.38
CA ASP A 59 8.34 -1.53 0.35
C ASP A 59 7.48 -2.03 1.51
N VAL A 60 7.03 -3.29 1.42
CA VAL A 60 6.22 -3.95 2.45
C VAL A 60 6.94 -4.01 3.81
N HIS A 61 8.27 -4.13 3.81
CA HIS A 61 9.04 -4.14 5.04
C HIS A 61 8.97 -2.77 5.73
N ASP A 62 9.05 -1.68 4.97
CA ASP A 62 8.93 -0.31 5.50
C ASP A 62 7.53 -0.04 5.99
N PHE A 63 6.54 -0.49 5.22
CA PHE A 63 5.13 -0.38 5.57
C PHE A 63 4.82 -1.00 6.94
N PHE A 64 5.32 -2.21 7.21
CA PHE A 64 5.12 -2.89 8.49
C PHE A 64 6.09 -2.46 9.59
N SER A 65 7.12 -1.66 9.28
CA SER A 65 8.08 -1.15 10.26
C SER A 65 7.51 -0.07 11.18
N ILE A 66 6.35 0.51 10.84
CA ILE A 66 5.68 1.54 11.63
C ILE A 66 4.33 1.04 12.17
N SER A 67 3.95 1.55 13.35
CA SER A 67 2.69 1.18 14.00
C SER A 67 1.47 1.77 13.28
N PHE A 68 0.30 1.16 13.47
CA PHE A 68 -0.98 1.65 12.94
C PHE A 68 -1.26 3.13 13.27
N SER A 69 -0.93 3.57 14.49
CA SER A 69 -1.10 4.98 14.87
C SER A 69 -0.24 5.94 14.02
N HIS A 70 0.96 5.51 13.62
CA HIS A 70 1.80 6.30 12.72
C HIS A 70 1.24 6.33 11.30
N HIS A 71 0.69 5.21 10.81
CA HIS A 71 -0.05 5.22 9.56
C HIS A 71 -1.19 6.25 9.59
N CYS A 72 -1.99 6.29 10.67
CA CYS A 72 -3.04 7.28 10.85
C CYS A 72 -2.51 8.72 10.83
N GLU A 73 -1.36 8.98 11.47
CA GLU A 73 -0.74 10.31 11.45
C GLU A 73 -0.31 10.72 10.03
N ILE A 74 0.36 9.83 9.30
CA ILE A 74 0.80 10.09 7.91
C ILE A 74 -0.42 10.35 7.03
N MET A 75 -1.45 9.50 7.11
CA MET A 75 -2.70 9.66 6.35
C MET A 75 -3.41 10.98 6.66
N SER A 76 -3.31 11.50 7.89
CA SER A 76 -3.91 12.79 8.27
C SER A 76 -3.17 13.99 7.68
N LYS A 77 -1.90 13.83 7.29
CA LYS A 77 -1.00 14.90 6.82
C LYS A 77 -0.69 14.86 5.33
N THR A 78 -1.22 13.87 4.60
CA THR A 78 -0.87 13.59 3.20
C THR A 78 -2.12 13.40 2.36
N SER A 79 -2.08 13.88 1.12
CA SER A 79 -3.24 13.79 0.22
C SER A 79 -3.08 12.67 -0.80
N THR A 80 -1.84 12.41 -1.23
CA THR A 80 -1.52 11.44 -2.28
C THR A 80 -0.94 10.15 -1.70
N VAL A 81 -0.93 9.07 -2.49
CA VAL A 81 -0.33 7.79 -2.08
C VAL A 81 1.18 7.91 -2.07
N GLU A 82 1.74 8.59 -3.06
CA GLU A 82 3.16 8.82 -3.27
C GLU A 82 3.78 9.55 -2.08
N GLU A 83 3.12 10.60 -1.57
CA GLU A 83 3.54 11.29 -0.34
C GLU A 83 3.56 10.35 0.88
N ARG A 84 2.56 9.46 1.00
CA ARG A 84 2.49 8.50 2.13
C ARG A 84 3.65 7.52 2.06
N VAL A 85 3.90 6.94 0.89
CA VAL A 85 5.01 6.01 0.66
C VAL A 85 6.34 6.69 0.96
N PHE A 86 6.54 7.92 0.50
CA PHE A 86 7.73 8.72 0.79
C PHE A 86 7.98 8.88 2.30
N TYR A 87 6.98 9.27 3.08
CA TYR A 87 7.14 9.45 4.54
C TYR A 87 7.35 8.14 5.29
N ILE A 88 6.79 7.03 4.82
CA ILE A 88 7.05 5.69 5.35
C ILE A 88 8.53 5.33 5.15
N HIS A 89 9.05 5.51 3.94
CA HIS A 89 10.44 5.21 3.60
C HIS A 89 11.45 6.11 4.33
N GLN A 90 11.21 7.43 4.32
CA GLN A 90 12.06 8.42 4.96
C GLN A 90 12.24 8.14 6.46
N ARG A 91 11.21 7.65 7.14
CA ARG A 91 11.26 7.35 8.57
C ARG A 91 12.15 6.16 8.90
N ARG A 92 12.14 5.10 8.09
CA ARG A 92 13.07 3.97 8.24
C ARG A 92 14.52 4.45 8.11
N PHE A 93 14.78 5.32 7.13
CA PHE A 93 16.11 5.90 6.93
C PHE A 93 16.59 6.66 8.17
N PHE A 94 15.74 7.47 8.82
CA PHE A 94 16.12 8.16 10.06
C PHE A 94 16.36 7.20 11.24
N LEU A 95 15.55 6.15 11.38
CA LEU A 95 15.71 5.17 12.47
C LEU A 95 16.94 4.26 12.30
N SER A 96 17.36 3.96 11.06
CA SER A 96 18.57 3.17 10.82
C SER A 96 19.86 3.95 11.14
N HIS A 97 19.87 5.27 10.93
CA HIS A 97 21.03 6.13 11.19
C HIS A 97 21.13 6.61 12.64
N LEU A 98 20.08 6.49 13.45
CA LEU A 98 20.12 6.78 14.89
C LEU A 98 20.55 5.57 15.74
N ASN A 99 20.55 4.37 15.16
CA ASN A 99 20.95 3.12 15.83
C ASN A 99 22.32 2.58 15.34
N ALA A 100 23.11 3.41 14.65
CA ALA A 100 24.44 3.09 14.13
C ALA A 100 25.54 3.81 14.92
#